data_AF-A0A954RZ39-F1
#
_entry.id   AF-A0A954RZ39-F1
#
_cell.length_a   1.000
_cell.length_b   1.000
_cell.length_c   1.000
_cell.angle_alpha   90.00
_cell.angle_beta   90.00
_cell.angle_gamma   90.00
#
_symmetry.space_group_name_H-M   'P 1'
#
loop_
_entity.id
_entity.type
_entity.pdbx_description
1 polymer ?
#
loop_
_entity_poly.entity_id
_entity_poly.type
_entity_poly.pdbx_seq_one_letter_code
_entity_poly.pdbx_strand_id
1 'polypeptide(L)'
;MSLQTRNCGWPRMAVLLLPCLLGDAFFVARVANAVSPLATPAPASVTAATSEVVPAPAPAKVELERPLEFSQTVDRGILVINREYLQAPYLVEADKNHVTVNGRVVDASTWFGVVTKRPPARRPQFRAAGMWRGWGRRPAPAPAASVPTDETELLTTDNASGLMSPRGRAFELAGTLEGDGIVLADGDRVEAVCHPTLQRNLLATILEIPVNDTPSHFQHEATQWISAVSNIDPLRTQAQTRWDALEEVEAANYKSSKASRRISQLAYPMTVFGMVLTVFSLGHLLQAAPRIETEEQWRANLDQWKRVTTISIVLFVTMSALDLTWTLMASQANQMQELNPIANLFIDSPAALVVFKLTATLISGGILLSLREHARAQRVAWWACLLCTMLTMRWVVFNSMFVS
;
A
#
# COMPACT_ATOMS: atom_id res chain seq x y z
N MET A 1 -68.63 1.30 5.26
CA MET A 1 -67.58 0.27 5.04
C MET A 1 -66.39 0.61 5.93
N SER A 2 -66.31 0.04 7.13
CA SER A 2 -65.21 0.24 8.07
C SER A 2 -64.08 -0.74 7.76
N LEU A 3 -62.96 -0.25 7.20
CA LEU A 3 -61.76 -1.04 7.02
C LEU A 3 -61.06 -1.19 8.38
N GLN A 4 -61.24 -2.37 8.96
CA GLN A 4 -60.61 -2.82 10.19
C GLN A 4 -59.12 -3.09 9.91
N THR A 5 -58.26 -2.13 10.28
CA THR A 5 -56.81 -2.25 10.13
C THR A 5 -56.27 -3.28 11.13
N ARG A 6 -55.71 -4.37 10.59
CA ARG A 6 -55.07 -5.45 11.35
C ARG A 6 -53.84 -4.90 12.08
N ASN A 7 -53.84 -5.06 13.40
CA ASN A 7 -52.70 -4.81 14.28
C ASN A 7 -51.59 -5.84 13.99
N CYS A 8 -50.59 -5.48 13.21
CA CYS A 8 -49.38 -6.27 13.03
C CYS A 8 -48.41 -5.98 14.20
N GLY A 9 -48.25 -6.96 15.09
CA GLY A 9 -47.39 -6.91 16.27
C GLY A 9 -45.90 -6.76 15.94
N TRP A 10 -45.44 -5.52 15.80
CA TRP A 10 -44.03 -5.15 15.60
C TRP A 10 -43.22 -4.70 16.85
N PRO A 11 -43.69 -4.71 18.11
CA PRO A 11 -42.93 -4.05 19.18
C PRO A 11 -41.70 -4.82 19.70
N ARG A 12 -41.39 -6.03 19.19
CA ARG A 12 -40.25 -6.84 19.68
C ARG A 12 -38.95 -6.74 18.87
N MET A 13 -38.97 -6.28 17.62
CA MET A 13 -37.72 -6.19 16.82
C MET A 13 -36.89 -4.92 17.09
N ALA A 14 -37.51 -3.82 17.52
CA ALA A 14 -36.79 -2.56 17.75
C ALA A 14 -35.83 -2.61 18.95
N VAL A 15 -36.10 -3.46 19.95
CA VAL A 15 -35.25 -3.64 21.13
C VAL A 15 -34.02 -4.52 20.83
N LEU A 16 -34.07 -5.32 19.76
CA LEU A 16 -32.96 -6.21 19.37
C LEU A 16 -31.92 -5.56 18.44
N LEU A 17 -32.22 -4.39 17.84
CA LEU A 17 -31.28 -3.70 16.95
C LEU A 17 -30.37 -2.68 17.66
N LEU A 18 -30.75 -2.21 18.86
CA LEU A 18 -29.95 -1.27 19.66
C LEU A 18 -28.61 -1.87 20.14
N PRO A 19 -28.52 -3.16 20.55
CA PRO A 19 -27.25 -3.80 20.91
C PRO A 19 -26.32 -4.00 19.71
N CYS A 20 -26.86 -4.21 18.50
CA CYS A 20 -26.04 -4.37 17.29
C CYS A 20 -25.36 -3.06 16.88
N LEU A 21 -26.08 -1.93 16.96
CA LEU A 21 -25.53 -0.59 16.65
C LEU A 21 -24.50 -0.12 17.69
N LEU A 22 -24.65 -0.51 18.96
CA LEU A 22 -23.64 -0.27 19.99
C LEU A 22 -22.41 -1.21 19.85
N GLY A 23 -22.62 -2.44 19.37
CA GLY A 23 -21.54 -3.37 19.04
C GLY A 23 -20.63 -2.86 17.91
N ASP A 24 -21.21 -2.23 16.89
CA ASP A 24 -20.48 -1.65 15.77
C ASP A 24 -19.66 -0.41 16.16
N ALA A 25 -20.16 0.42 17.08
CA ALA A 25 -19.39 1.54 17.62
C ALA A 25 -18.14 1.07 18.38
N PHE A 26 -18.25 -0.04 19.13
CA PHE A 26 -17.10 -0.69 19.77
C PHE A 26 -16.16 -1.34 18.76
N PHE A 27 -16.68 -1.93 17.67
CA PHE A 27 -15.85 -2.50 16.60
C PHE A 27 -15.06 -1.40 15.88
N VAL A 28 -15.69 -0.27 15.54
CA VAL A 28 -15.04 0.88 14.90
C VAL A 28 -14.00 1.52 15.84
N ALA A 29 -14.28 1.64 17.14
CA ALA A 29 -13.28 2.09 18.12
C ALA A 29 -12.10 1.10 18.26
N ARG A 30 -12.34 -0.20 18.15
CA ARG A 30 -11.30 -1.23 18.19
C ARG A 30 -10.46 -1.26 16.92
N VAL A 31 -11.07 -1.02 15.76
CA VAL A 31 -10.38 -0.83 14.48
C VAL A 31 -9.57 0.47 14.48
N ALA A 32 -10.11 1.56 15.03
CA ALA A 32 -9.38 2.82 15.18
C ALA A 32 -8.16 2.69 16.11
N ASN A 33 -8.29 2.00 17.25
CA ASN A 33 -7.16 1.72 18.15
C ASN A 33 -6.12 0.76 17.55
N ALA A 34 -6.53 -0.17 16.67
CA ALA A 34 -5.63 -1.07 15.96
C ALA A 34 -4.82 -0.37 14.85
N VAL A 35 -5.17 0.87 14.48
CA VAL A 35 -4.54 1.68 13.41
C VAL A 35 -3.71 2.82 14.02
N SER A 36 -3.14 2.61 15.21
CA SER A 36 -2.14 3.55 15.74
C SER A 36 -0.99 3.68 14.73
N PRO A 37 -0.65 4.90 14.29
CA PRO A 37 0.43 5.10 13.34
C PRO A 37 1.73 4.61 13.97
N LEU A 38 2.39 3.69 13.27
CA LEU A 38 3.75 3.26 13.59
C LEU A 38 4.62 4.52 13.50
N ALA A 39 5.07 5.02 14.64
CA ALA A 39 5.94 6.17 14.72
C ALA A 39 7.16 5.92 13.84
N THR A 40 7.31 6.73 12.79
CA THR A 40 8.49 6.71 11.94
C THR A 40 9.69 7.05 12.82
N PRO A 41 10.75 6.21 12.88
CA PRO A 41 11.93 6.54 13.65
C PRO A 41 12.53 7.83 13.08
N ALA A 42 12.73 8.83 13.95
CA ALA A 42 13.38 10.07 13.60
C ALA A 42 14.80 9.77 13.06
N PRO A 43 15.26 10.46 12.00
CA PRO A 43 16.60 10.25 11.48
C PRO A 43 17.61 10.60 12.57
N ALA A 44 18.46 9.64 12.92
CA ALA A 44 19.56 9.84 13.86
C ALA A 44 20.49 10.94 13.32
N SER A 45 20.61 12.02 14.08
CA SER A 45 21.56 13.10 13.81
C SER A 45 22.99 12.57 13.97
N VAL A 46 23.69 12.42 12.85
CA VAL A 46 25.11 12.05 12.82
C VAL A 46 25.92 13.22 13.36
N THR A 47 26.49 13.05 14.56
CA THR A 47 27.48 13.94 15.16
C THR A 47 28.77 13.90 14.36
N ALA A 48 29.14 15.03 13.76
CA ALA A 48 30.40 15.25 13.07
C ALA A 48 31.58 15.10 14.05
N ALA A 49 32.41 14.08 13.84
CA ALA A 49 33.66 13.87 14.57
C ALA A 49 34.77 14.77 14.00
N THR A 50 35.55 15.30 14.93
CA THR A 50 36.60 16.29 14.77
C THR A 50 37.80 15.70 14.01
N SER A 51 38.25 16.40 12.97
CA SER A 51 39.37 16.01 12.11
C SER A 51 40.71 16.27 12.83
N GLU A 52 41.49 15.21 13.05
CA GLU A 52 42.83 15.24 13.62
C GLU A 52 43.86 15.51 12.51
N VAL A 53 44.65 16.58 12.69
CA VAL A 53 45.62 17.08 11.69
C VAL A 53 46.88 16.22 11.73
N VAL A 54 47.06 15.36 10.73
CA VAL A 54 48.27 14.56 10.49
C VAL A 54 49.29 15.37 9.66
N PRO A 55 50.59 15.37 10.00
CA PRO A 55 51.61 16.16 9.31
C PRO A 55 51.98 15.62 7.92
N ALA A 56 52.29 16.56 7.03
CA ALA A 56 52.51 16.38 5.60
C ALA A 56 53.70 15.47 5.22
N PRO A 57 53.52 14.48 4.33
CA PRO A 57 54.62 13.74 3.73
C PRO A 57 55.26 14.49 2.54
N ALA A 58 56.54 14.21 2.31
CA ALA A 58 57.42 14.80 1.31
C ALA A 58 56.89 14.66 -0.15
N PRO A 59 57.28 15.58 -1.06
CA PRO A 59 56.71 15.65 -2.41
C PRO A 59 57.08 14.42 -3.25
N ALA A 60 56.10 13.54 -3.44
CA ALA A 60 56.16 12.47 -4.42
C ALA A 60 56.11 13.06 -5.84
N LYS A 61 56.78 12.36 -6.77
CA LYS A 61 56.87 12.70 -8.20
C LYS A 61 55.49 13.01 -8.78
N VAL A 62 55.42 14.13 -9.51
CA VAL A 62 54.25 14.56 -10.30
C VAL A 62 53.94 13.49 -11.35
N GLU A 63 53.05 12.58 -10.99
CA GLU A 63 52.40 11.66 -11.91
C GLU A 63 51.32 12.48 -12.64
N LEU A 64 51.41 12.60 -13.97
CA LEU A 64 50.49 13.40 -14.78
C LEU A 64 49.04 13.02 -14.43
N GLU A 65 48.29 13.96 -13.82
CA GLU A 65 46.86 13.82 -13.55
C GLU A 65 46.13 13.54 -14.87
N ARG A 66 45.62 12.32 -15.02
CA ARG A 66 44.72 11.99 -16.12
C ARG A 66 43.38 12.69 -15.85
N PRO A 67 42.76 13.33 -16.85
CA PRO A 67 41.47 13.97 -16.65
C PRO A 67 40.40 12.93 -16.32
N LEU A 68 39.88 12.99 -15.10
CA LEU A 68 38.74 12.18 -14.63
C LEU A 68 37.47 12.60 -15.37
N GLU A 69 36.69 11.63 -15.86
CA GLU A 69 35.41 11.89 -16.53
C GLU A 69 34.21 11.82 -15.57
N PHE A 70 34.38 11.11 -14.45
CA PHE A 70 33.35 10.88 -13.45
C PHE A 70 33.98 10.66 -12.07
N SER A 71 33.34 11.21 -11.03
CA SER A 71 33.68 10.99 -9.62
C SER A 71 32.40 11.13 -8.79
N GLN A 72 32.09 10.12 -7.97
CA GLN A 72 30.94 10.12 -7.07
C GLN A 72 31.28 9.34 -5.80
N THR A 73 30.95 9.90 -4.64
CA THR A 73 31.06 9.20 -3.35
C THR A 73 29.73 8.57 -3.00
N VAL A 74 29.75 7.29 -2.62
CA VAL A 74 28.57 6.51 -2.27
C VAL A 74 28.73 5.90 -0.88
N ASP A 75 27.81 6.20 0.03
CA ASP A 75 27.89 5.78 1.44
C ASP A 75 27.11 4.48 1.72
N ARG A 76 26.56 3.86 0.67
CA ARG A 76 25.63 2.71 0.71
C ARG A 76 26.01 1.66 -0.31
N GLY A 77 25.36 0.50 -0.27
CA GLY A 77 25.76 -0.68 -1.05
C GLY A 77 26.76 -1.62 -0.33
N ILE A 78 26.86 -2.87 -0.77
CA ILE A 78 27.92 -3.80 -0.37
C ILE A 78 28.80 -3.96 -1.61
N LEU A 79 30.09 -3.68 -1.47
CA LEU A 79 31.03 -3.81 -2.57
C LEU A 79 32.14 -4.78 -2.18
N VAL A 80 32.35 -5.78 -3.02
CA VAL A 80 33.47 -6.71 -2.88
C VAL A 80 34.28 -6.67 -4.16
N ILE A 81 35.57 -6.34 -4.04
CA ILE A 81 36.51 -6.26 -5.17
C ILE A 81 37.64 -7.25 -4.94
N ASN A 82 37.90 -8.13 -5.91
CA ASN A 82 38.93 -9.16 -5.87
C ASN A 82 38.89 -9.96 -4.56
N ARG A 83 37.67 -10.36 -4.18
CA ARG A 83 37.39 -11.14 -2.96
C ARG A 83 37.74 -10.42 -1.66
N GLU A 84 37.84 -9.10 -1.67
CA GLU A 84 38.01 -8.29 -0.47
C GLU A 84 36.80 -7.39 -0.32
N TYR A 85 36.16 -7.46 0.86
CA TYR A 85 35.08 -6.54 1.18
C TYR A 85 35.64 -5.14 1.41
N LEU A 86 35.07 -4.16 0.70
CA LEU A 86 35.35 -2.75 0.92
C LEU A 86 34.28 -2.17 1.83
N GLN A 87 34.71 -1.48 2.88
CA GLN A 87 33.80 -0.75 3.74
C GLN A 87 33.44 0.59 3.09
N ALA A 88 32.17 0.97 3.14
CA ALA A 88 31.73 2.31 2.73
C ALA A 88 32.40 3.39 3.62
N PRO A 89 32.67 4.60 3.10
CA PRO A 89 32.22 5.13 1.81
C PRO A 89 33.04 4.65 0.59
N TYR A 90 32.41 4.63 -0.58
CA TYR A 90 32.99 4.26 -1.87
C TYR A 90 33.19 5.49 -2.74
N LEU A 91 34.42 5.86 -3.05
CA LEU A 91 34.75 6.85 -4.07
C LEU A 91 34.86 6.13 -5.43
N VAL A 92 33.81 6.25 -6.24
CA VAL A 92 33.74 5.68 -7.58
C VAL A 92 34.20 6.72 -8.58
N GLU A 93 35.31 6.43 -9.26
CA GLU A 93 35.92 7.28 -10.27
C GLU A 93 36.00 6.56 -11.60
N ALA A 94 35.95 7.30 -12.70
CA ALA A 94 36.21 6.74 -14.02
C ALA A 94 37.07 7.66 -14.87
N ASP A 95 38.07 7.06 -15.51
CA ASP A 95 38.80 7.68 -16.62
C ASP A 95 38.29 7.11 -17.96
N LYS A 96 38.97 7.45 -19.06
CA LYS A 96 38.58 7.00 -20.42
C LYS A 96 38.58 5.48 -20.60
N ASN A 97 39.30 4.75 -19.77
CA ASN A 97 39.64 3.35 -19.96
C ASN A 97 39.25 2.47 -18.77
N HIS A 98 39.22 3.01 -17.55
CA HIS A 98 39.11 2.26 -16.31
C HIS A 98 38.11 2.91 -15.34
N VAL A 99 37.49 2.05 -14.52
CA VAL A 99 36.71 2.46 -13.35
C VAL A 99 37.55 2.12 -12.13
N THR A 100 37.71 3.07 -11.22
CA THR A 100 38.41 2.87 -9.95
C THR A 100 37.43 3.06 -8.80
N VAL A 101 37.55 2.22 -7.76
CA VAL A 101 36.82 2.42 -6.50
C VAL A 101 37.81 2.46 -5.36
N ASN A 102 37.85 3.59 -4.62
CA ASN A 102 38.84 3.84 -3.57
C ASN A 102 40.29 3.60 -4.08
N GLY A 103 40.58 4.03 -5.30
CA GLY A 103 41.87 3.84 -5.97
C GLY A 103 42.15 2.44 -6.50
N ARG A 104 41.24 1.46 -6.31
CA ARG A 104 41.39 0.10 -6.85
C ARG A 104 40.76 0.01 -8.24
N VAL A 105 41.53 -0.45 -9.22
CA VAL A 105 41.03 -0.66 -10.58
C VAL A 105 40.03 -1.82 -10.59
N VAL A 106 38.82 -1.54 -11.05
CA VAL A 106 37.82 -2.55 -11.40
C VAL A 106 37.98 -2.80 -12.89
N ASP A 107 38.56 -3.94 -13.27
CA ASP A 107 38.75 -4.29 -14.67
C ASP A 107 37.39 -4.65 -15.27
N ALA A 108 36.73 -3.63 -15.81
CA ALA A 108 35.35 -3.73 -16.25
C ALA A 108 35.22 -4.35 -17.66
N SER A 109 36.30 -4.96 -18.19
CA SER A 109 36.36 -5.50 -19.55
C SER A 109 35.13 -6.39 -19.87
N THR A 110 34.66 -7.18 -18.90
CA THR A 110 33.39 -7.93 -18.93
C THR A 110 32.43 -7.52 -17.80
N TRP A 111 31.72 -6.41 -18.01
CA TRP A 111 30.49 -6.12 -17.27
C TRP A 111 29.39 -7.07 -17.75
N PHE A 112 29.16 -8.17 -17.03
CA PHE A 112 27.98 -8.98 -17.31
C PHE A 112 26.77 -8.18 -16.86
N GLY A 113 25.90 -7.89 -17.83
CA GLY A 113 24.75 -7.01 -17.68
C GLY A 113 24.10 -7.25 -16.33
N VAL A 114 23.98 -6.16 -15.56
CA VAL A 114 23.30 -6.16 -14.27
C VAL A 114 22.09 -7.06 -14.39
N VAL A 115 21.94 -8.02 -13.47
CA VAL A 115 20.69 -8.79 -13.36
C VAL A 115 19.59 -7.87 -12.79
N THR A 116 19.53 -6.62 -13.28
CA THR A 116 18.33 -5.83 -13.39
C THR A 116 17.51 -6.44 -14.51
N LYS A 117 16.99 -7.65 -14.30
CA LYS A 117 15.57 -7.80 -14.61
C LYS A 117 14.85 -6.88 -13.63
N ARG A 118 14.90 -5.56 -13.88
CA ARG A 118 13.89 -4.63 -13.36
C ARG A 118 12.62 -5.29 -13.86
N PRO A 119 11.81 -5.93 -12.99
CA PRO A 119 10.64 -6.65 -13.47
C PRO A 119 9.91 -5.64 -14.35
N PRO A 120 9.68 -5.95 -15.64
CA PRO A 120 9.18 -4.96 -16.60
C PRO A 120 8.03 -4.30 -15.89
N ALA A 121 8.18 -3.00 -15.56
CA ALA A 121 7.31 -2.31 -14.62
C ALA A 121 5.93 -2.77 -15.00
N ARG A 122 5.30 -3.59 -14.15
CA ARG A 122 4.11 -4.34 -14.53
C ARG A 122 3.15 -3.22 -14.84
N ARG A 123 3.05 -2.83 -16.12
CA ARG A 123 2.03 -1.91 -16.60
C ARG A 123 0.83 -2.62 -16.03
N PRO A 124 0.09 -2.03 -15.08
CA PRO A 124 -1.10 -2.67 -14.59
C PRO A 124 -1.81 -3.06 -15.87
N GLN A 125 -1.90 -4.35 -16.13
CA GLN A 125 -2.78 -4.85 -17.15
C GLN A 125 -4.13 -4.53 -16.51
N PHE A 126 -4.54 -3.27 -16.61
CA PHE A 126 -5.83 -2.94 -17.14
C PHE A 126 -5.90 -3.77 -18.42
N ARG A 127 -6.25 -5.04 -18.26
CA ARG A 127 -7.17 -5.68 -19.17
C ARG A 127 -8.30 -4.67 -19.22
N ALA A 128 -8.21 -3.77 -20.21
CA ALA A 128 -9.37 -3.25 -20.88
C ALA A 128 -10.05 -4.50 -21.44
N ALA A 129 -10.71 -5.25 -20.55
CA ALA A 129 -11.68 -6.24 -20.92
C ALA A 129 -12.75 -5.41 -21.60
N GLY A 130 -12.68 -5.39 -22.92
CA GLY A 130 -13.80 -5.00 -23.75
C GLY A 130 -14.98 -5.86 -23.31
N MET A 131 -15.84 -5.29 -22.47
CA MET A 131 -17.07 -5.92 -22.04
C MET A 131 -18.24 -4.97 -22.29
N TRP A 132 -18.33 -4.53 -23.54
CA TRP A 132 -19.57 -4.13 -24.19
C TRP A 132 -19.74 -4.98 -25.46
N ARG A 133 -20.09 -6.27 -25.29
CA ARG A 133 -20.74 -7.04 -26.36
C ARG A 133 -21.82 -7.93 -25.78
N GLY A 134 -23.05 -7.53 -26.05
CA GLY A 134 -24.07 -8.37 -26.64
C GLY A 134 -24.52 -9.59 -25.83
N TRP A 135 -25.74 -9.50 -25.33
CA TRP A 135 -26.56 -10.65 -24.96
C TRP A 135 -26.69 -11.60 -26.17
N GLY A 136 -25.86 -12.65 -26.21
CA GLY A 136 -25.89 -13.65 -27.27
C GLY A 136 -25.15 -14.90 -26.83
N ARG A 137 -25.92 -15.99 -26.64
CA ARG A 137 -25.53 -17.38 -26.38
C ARG A 137 -24.02 -17.67 -26.34
N ARG A 138 -23.51 -18.00 -25.15
CA ARG A 138 -22.19 -18.65 -24.99
C ARG A 138 -22.24 -20.09 -25.53
N PRO A 139 -21.32 -20.51 -26.42
CA PRO A 139 -21.01 -21.92 -26.61
C PRO A 139 -20.29 -22.47 -25.37
N ALA A 140 -20.41 -23.77 -25.14
CA ALA A 140 -19.75 -24.47 -24.04
C ALA A 140 -18.22 -24.25 -24.06
N PRO A 141 -17.57 -24.09 -22.89
CA PRO A 141 -16.13 -23.95 -22.83
C PRO A 141 -15.45 -25.24 -23.31
N ALA A 142 -14.55 -25.12 -24.28
CA ALA A 142 -13.63 -26.18 -24.64
C ALA A 142 -12.75 -26.54 -23.44
N PRO A 143 -12.34 -27.82 -23.28
CA PRO A 143 -11.46 -28.24 -22.19
C PRO A 143 -10.17 -27.42 -22.22
N ALA A 144 -9.86 -26.80 -21.09
CA ALA A 144 -8.67 -26.01 -20.89
C ALA A 144 -7.43 -26.87 -21.18
N ALA A 145 -6.73 -26.55 -22.26
CA ALA A 145 -5.35 -26.97 -22.44
C ALA A 145 -4.56 -26.40 -21.25
N SER A 146 -3.87 -27.27 -20.54
CA SER A 146 -2.88 -26.93 -19.52
C SER A 146 -1.95 -25.86 -20.06
N VAL A 147 -2.03 -24.65 -19.49
CA VAL A 147 -1.01 -23.62 -19.70
C VAL A 147 0.28 -24.20 -19.10
N PRO A 148 1.34 -24.42 -19.88
CA PRO A 148 2.62 -24.76 -19.32
C PRO A 148 3.04 -23.57 -18.46
N THR A 149 3.15 -23.77 -17.15
CA THR A 149 4.02 -22.96 -16.33
C THR A 149 5.44 -23.26 -16.77
N ASP A 150 5.88 -22.61 -17.85
CA ASP A 150 7.30 -22.53 -18.19
C ASP A 150 7.96 -21.69 -17.09
N GLU A 151 8.40 -22.40 -16.06
CA GLU A 151 9.54 -22.00 -15.26
C GLU A 151 10.73 -21.79 -16.21
N THR A 152 11.47 -20.71 -15.97
CA THR A 152 12.86 -20.57 -16.43
C THR A 152 13.08 -20.32 -17.93
N GLU A 153 12.40 -19.33 -18.51
CA GLU A 153 13.12 -18.49 -19.49
C GLU A 153 14.01 -17.50 -18.71
N LEU A 154 15.11 -18.07 -18.19
CA LEU A 154 16.34 -17.33 -17.94
C LEU A 154 16.78 -16.84 -19.32
N LEU A 155 16.17 -15.75 -19.80
CA LEU A 155 16.70 -14.91 -20.85
C LEU A 155 18.12 -14.56 -20.44
N THR A 156 19.07 -15.41 -20.83
CA THR A 156 20.42 -15.00 -21.15
C THR A 156 20.23 -13.87 -22.15
N THR A 157 20.41 -12.65 -21.68
CA THR A 157 20.60 -11.49 -22.56
C THR A 157 21.95 -11.67 -23.23
N ASP A 158 22.09 -12.71 -24.02
CA ASP A 158 23.13 -12.81 -25.03
C ASP A 158 22.80 -11.74 -26.07
N ASN A 159 23.78 -10.88 -26.36
CA ASN A 159 23.88 -10.02 -27.54
C ASN A 159 23.50 -8.54 -27.44
N ALA A 160 23.33 -7.98 -26.24
CA ALA A 160 23.38 -6.51 -26.07
C ALA A 160 24.64 -6.06 -25.32
N SER A 161 25.77 -6.75 -25.52
CA SER A 161 27.11 -6.30 -25.16
C SER A 161 27.57 -5.13 -26.06
N GLY A 162 26.69 -4.14 -26.28
CA GLY A 162 27.13 -2.86 -26.81
C GLY A 162 28.12 -2.29 -25.80
N LEU A 163 29.34 -1.96 -26.23
CA LEU A 163 30.39 -1.41 -25.38
C LEU A 163 29.85 -0.18 -24.62
N MET A 164 29.34 -0.37 -23.40
CA MET A 164 29.14 0.74 -22.49
C MET A 164 30.51 1.35 -22.23
N SER A 165 30.61 2.67 -22.41
CA SER A 165 31.81 3.39 -22.05
C SER A 165 32.12 3.18 -20.56
N PRO A 166 33.39 3.26 -20.13
CA PRO A 166 33.76 3.15 -18.72
C PRO A 166 32.96 4.11 -17.81
N ARG A 167 32.68 5.33 -18.30
CA ARG A 167 31.77 6.28 -17.64
C ARG A 167 30.36 5.72 -17.41
N GLY A 168 29.77 5.06 -18.41
CA GLY A 168 28.45 4.44 -18.27
C GLY A 168 28.43 3.34 -17.22
N ARG A 169 29.50 2.53 -17.14
CA ARG A 169 29.67 1.46 -16.15
C ARG A 169 29.85 2.01 -14.74
N ALA A 170 30.67 3.06 -14.57
CA ALA A 170 30.84 3.73 -13.28
C ALA A 170 29.54 4.35 -12.76
N PHE A 171 28.73 4.94 -13.66
CA PHE A 171 27.41 5.45 -13.30
C PHE A 171 26.45 4.34 -12.86
N GLU A 172 26.45 3.20 -13.56
CA GLU A 172 25.64 2.03 -13.18
C GLU A 172 26.10 1.39 -11.86
N LEU A 173 27.41 1.35 -11.62
CA LEU A 173 28.01 0.92 -10.35
C LEU A 173 27.52 1.80 -9.20
N ALA A 174 27.73 3.10 -9.34
CA ALA A 174 27.37 4.08 -8.33
C ALA A 174 25.87 4.06 -8.06
N GLY A 175 25.04 4.07 -9.12
CA GLY A 175 23.59 4.00 -8.99
C GLY A 175 23.09 2.69 -8.34
N THR A 176 23.77 1.57 -8.59
CA THR A 176 23.47 0.29 -7.92
C THR A 176 23.78 0.37 -6.43
N LEU A 177 24.96 0.88 -6.07
CA LEU A 177 25.38 1.02 -4.67
C LEU A 177 24.49 2.04 -3.92
N GLU A 178 24.10 3.14 -4.55
CA GLU A 178 23.15 4.11 -4.01
C GLU A 178 21.78 3.50 -3.73
N GLY A 179 21.36 2.54 -4.57
CA GLY A 179 20.15 1.74 -4.38
C GLY A 179 20.29 0.59 -3.39
N ASP A 180 21.31 0.60 -2.52
CA ASP A 180 21.63 -0.45 -1.56
C ASP A 180 21.96 -1.83 -2.17
N GLY A 181 22.30 -1.86 -3.46
CA GLY A 181 22.67 -3.08 -4.17
C GLY A 181 23.94 -3.74 -3.65
N ILE A 182 24.15 -4.98 -4.09
CA ILE A 182 25.37 -5.74 -3.79
C ILE A 182 26.13 -5.89 -5.10
N VAL A 183 27.39 -5.41 -5.13
CA VAL A 183 28.25 -5.49 -6.30
C VAL A 183 29.47 -6.34 -5.99
N LEU A 184 29.69 -7.31 -6.86
CA LEU A 184 30.76 -8.27 -6.82
C LEU A 184 31.65 -8.02 -8.04
N ALA A 185 32.90 -7.66 -7.83
CA ALA A 185 33.91 -7.58 -8.87
C ALA A 185 35.03 -8.56 -8.54
N ASP A 186 35.22 -9.62 -9.34
CA ASP A 186 36.33 -10.57 -9.19
C ASP A 186 37.04 -10.73 -10.54
N GLY A 187 38.26 -10.17 -10.65
CA GLY A 187 38.99 -10.12 -11.92
C GLY A 187 38.22 -9.36 -12.98
N ASP A 188 37.99 -10.00 -14.13
CA ASP A 188 37.27 -9.41 -15.27
C ASP A 188 35.74 -9.46 -15.13
N ARG A 189 35.21 -10.12 -14.10
CA ARG A 189 33.76 -10.34 -13.92
C ARG A 189 33.20 -9.37 -12.90
N VAL A 190 32.26 -8.52 -13.34
CA VAL A 190 31.44 -7.68 -12.45
C VAL A 190 30.00 -8.18 -12.46
N GLU A 191 29.47 -8.48 -11.29
CA GLU A 191 28.08 -8.85 -11.06
C GLU A 191 27.43 -7.87 -10.10
N ALA A 192 26.31 -7.29 -10.53
CA ALA A 192 25.51 -6.40 -9.71
C ALA A 192 24.16 -7.06 -9.42
N VAL A 193 23.90 -7.28 -8.13
CA VAL A 193 22.65 -7.82 -7.62
C VAL A 193 21.82 -6.68 -7.04
N CYS A 194 20.88 -6.19 -7.85
CA CYS A 194 19.96 -5.10 -7.47
C CYS A 194 18.53 -5.60 -7.21
N HIS A 195 18.26 -6.89 -7.41
CA HIS A 195 16.92 -7.45 -7.27
C HIS A 195 16.61 -7.80 -5.81
N PRO A 196 15.51 -7.31 -5.20
CA PRO A 196 15.24 -7.48 -3.77
C PRO A 196 15.27 -8.94 -3.29
N THR A 197 14.70 -9.86 -4.07
CA THR A 197 14.70 -11.30 -3.74
C THR A 197 16.09 -11.91 -3.79
N LEU A 198 16.92 -11.51 -4.75
CA LEU A 198 18.28 -12.04 -4.89
C LEU A 198 19.20 -11.43 -3.82
N GLN A 199 19.00 -10.13 -3.52
CA GLN A 199 19.68 -9.44 -2.43
C GLN A 199 19.40 -10.14 -1.10
N ARG A 200 18.13 -10.45 -0.81
CA ARG A 200 17.76 -11.22 0.38
C ARG A 200 18.46 -12.58 0.42
N ASN A 201 18.40 -13.36 -0.66
CA ASN A 201 19.05 -14.67 -0.71
C ASN A 201 20.57 -14.57 -0.50
N LEU A 202 21.22 -13.56 -1.09
CA LEU A 202 22.65 -13.33 -0.92
C LEU A 202 22.99 -12.94 0.52
N LEU A 203 22.25 -12.01 1.12
CA LEU A 203 22.41 -11.64 2.52
C LEU A 203 22.20 -12.84 3.45
N ALA A 204 21.17 -13.64 3.21
CA ALA A 204 20.94 -14.86 3.98
C ALA A 204 22.11 -15.84 3.84
N THR A 205 22.67 -15.98 2.64
CA THR A 205 23.83 -16.86 2.42
C THR A 205 25.07 -16.33 3.14
N ILE A 206 25.32 -15.01 3.13
CA ILE A 206 26.43 -14.35 3.88
C ILE A 206 26.27 -14.58 5.39
N LEU A 207 25.03 -14.57 5.88
CA LEU A 207 24.69 -14.74 7.30
C LEU A 207 24.45 -16.20 7.69
N GLU A 208 24.60 -17.16 6.76
CA GLU A 208 24.32 -18.59 6.99
C GLU A 208 22.88 -18.86 7.46
N ILE A 209 21.93 -18.01 7.08
CA ILE A 209 20.51 -18.15 7.39
C ILE A 209 19.85 -19.06 6.34
N PRO A 210 19.18 -20.15 6.73
CA PRO A 210 18.50 -21.03 5.78
C PRO A 210 17.30 -20.33 5.13
N VAL A 211 17.25 -20.31 3.80
CA VAL A 211 16.12 -19.79 3.01
C VAL A 211 15.55 -20.91 2.14
N ASN A 212 14.25 -21.16 2.26
CA ASN A 212 13.60 -22.30 1.61
C ASN A 212 13.40 -22.13 0.09
N ASP A 213 13.40 -20.89 -0.40
CA ASP A 213 12.98 -20.57 -1.79
C ASP A 213 14.15 -20.05 -2.66
N THR A 214 15.40 -20.34 -2.29
CA THR A 214 16.56 -19.92 -3.09
C THR A 214 16.77 -20.88 -4.27
N PRO A 215 16.86 -20.39 -5.52
CA PRO A 215 17.23 -21.22 -6.65
C PRO A 215 18.58 -21.91 -6.41
N SER A 216 18.67 -23.22 -6.61
CA SER A 216 19.86 -24.02 -6.30
C SER A 216 21.12 -23.54 -7.03
N HIS A 217 21.00 -23.07 -8.27
CA HIS A 217 22.13 -22.51 -9.03
C HIS A 217 22.70 -21.27 -8.35
N PHE A 218 21.84 -20.34 -7.92
CA PHE A 218 22.25 -19.11 -7.24
C PHE A 218 22.89 -19.42 -5.89
N GLN A 219 22.35 -20.39 -5.15
CA GLN A 219 22.91 -20.80 -3.86
C GLN A 219 24.34 -21.36 -4.02
N HIS A 220 24.59 -22.15 -5.06
CA HIS A 220 25.92 -22.69 -5.33
C HIS A 220 26.93 -21.57 -5.66
N GLU A 221 26.55 -20.66 -6.55
CA GLU A 221 27.39 -19.50 -6.93
C GLU A 221 27.66 -18.57 -5.74
N ALA A 222 26.62 -18.23 -4.97
CA ALA A 222 26.75 -17.39 -3.79
C ALA A 222 27.65 -18.04 -2.72
N THR A 223 27.50 -19.34 -2.47
CA THR A 223 28.33 -20.07 -1.48
C THR A 223 29.79 -20.13 -1.94
N GLN A 224 30.02 -20.44 -3.21
CA GLN A 224 31.36 -20.46 -3.79
C GLN A 224 32.03 -19.09 -3.65
N TRP A 225 31.28 -18.03 -3.94
CA TRP A 225 31.77 -16.65 -3.80
C TRP A 225 32.07 -16.29 -2.34
N ILE A 226 31.15 -16.52 -1.40
CA ILE A 226 31.33 -16.21 0.02
C ILE A 226 32.56 -16.92 0.59
N SER A 227 32.78 -18.18 0.20
CA SER A 227 33.94 -18.94 0.64
C SER A 227 35.28 -18.37 0.15
N ALA A 228 35.25 -17.58 -0.93
CA ALA A 228 36.42 -16.95 -1.51
C ALA A 228 36.74 -15.58 -0.88
N VAL A 229 35.77 -14.93 -0.22
CA VAL A 229 35.93 -13.59 0.36
C VAL A 229 36.87 -13.62 1.57
N SER A 230 37.94 -12.84 1.50
CA SER A 230 38.83 -12.54 2.61
C SER A 230 38.19 -11.54 3.57
N ASN A 231 38.38 -11.75 4.88
CA ASN A 231 37.86 -10.88 5.95
C ASN A 231 36.32 -10.75 5.95
N ILE A 232 35.63 -11.85 6.25
CA ILE A 232 34.16 -11.94 6.20
C ILE A 232 33.45 -11.21 7.37
N ASP A 233 34.11 -10.96 8.49
CA ASP A 233 33.48 -10.38 9.69
C ASP A 233 32.86 -8.97 9.48
N PRO A 234 33.56 -7.99 8.87
CA PRO A 234 32.96 -6.69 8.57
C PRO A 234 31.83 -6.80 7.54
N LEU A 235 31.97 -7.70 6.56
CA LEU A 235 30.91 -8.00 5.59
C LEU A 235 29.67 -8.58 6.29
N ARG A 236 29.85 -9.52 7.22
CA ARG A 236 28.79 -10.15 8.01
C ARG A 236 28.06 -9.12 8.87
N THR A 237 28.77 -8.19 9.51
CA THR A 237 28.20 -7.11 10.31
C THR A 237 27.33 -6.17 9.47
N GLN A 238 27.84 -5.77 8.30
CA GLN A 238 27.10 -4.92 7.37
C GLN A 238 25.88 -5.65 6.79
N ALA A 239 26.05 -6.94 6.45
CA ALA A 239 24.97 -7.78 5.95
C ALA A 239 23.86 -7.95 7.01
N GLN A 240 24.22 -8.13 8.28
CA GLN A 240 23.26 -8.23 9.39
C GLN A 240 22.44 -6.94 9.53
N THR A 241 23.12 -5.78 9.54
CA THR A 241 22.44 -4.48 9.64
C THR A 241 21.41 -4.30 8.52
N ARG A 242 21.72 -4.76 7.31
CA ARG A 242 20.78 -4.71 6.17
C ARG A 242 19.68 -5.75 6.25
N TRP A 243 20.01 -6.94 6.71
CA TRP A 243 19.04 -8.00 6.94
C TRP A 243 17.96 -7.52 7.92
N ASP A 244 18.36 -6.92 9.04
CA ASP A 244 17.45 -6.38 10.05
C ASP A 244 16.55 -5.27 9.46
N ALA A 245 17.12 -4.36 8.67
CA ALA A 245 16.36 -3.32 7.98
C ALA A 245 15.35 -3.88 6.97
N LEU A 246 15.74 -4.92 6.21
CA LEU A 246 14.85 -5.61 5.27
C LEU A 246 13.73 -6.34 6.03
N GLU A 247 14.03 -7.04 7.11
CA GLU A 247 13.03 -7.71 7.94
C GLU A 247 12.03 -6.72 8.55
N GLU A 248 12.48 -5.55 9.00
CA GLU A 248 11.60 -4.51 9.53
C GLU A 248 10.61 -4.02 8.45
N VAL A 249 11.12 -3.73 7.25
CA VAL A 249 10.30 -3.28 6.10
C VAL A 249 9.34 -4.38 5.66
N GLU A 250 9.79 -5.63 5.57
CA GLU A 250 8.93 -6.76 5.23
C GLU A 250 7.86 -7.02 6.30
N ALA A 251 8.21 -6.95 7.59
CA ALA A 251 7.27 -7.10 8.68
C ALA A 251 6.20 -5.99 8.64
N ALA A 252 6.58 -4.75 8.33
CA ALA A 252 5.65 -3.64 8.13
C ALA A 252 4.74 -3.87 6.92
N ASN A 253 5.31 -4.26 5.78
CA ASN A 253 4.57 -4.55 4.54
C ASN A 253 3.63 -5.74 4.70
N TYR A 254 4.04 -6.77 5.43
CA TYR A 254 3.23 -7.94 5.73
C TYR A 254 2.03 -7.58 6.60
N LYS A 255 2.24 -6.77 7.65
CA LYS A 255 1.14 -6.24 8.49
C LYS A 255 0.13 -5.45 7.66
N SER A 256 0.60 -4.56 6.79
CA SER A 256 -0.24 -3.78 5.87
C SER A 256 -1.00 -4.68 4.88
N SER A 257 -0.31 -5.60 4.21
CA SER A 257 -0.91 -6.53 3.23
C SER A 257 -1.96 -7.45 3.86
N LYS A 258 -1.71 -7.94 5.08
CA LYS A 258 -2.66 -8.78 5.83
C LYS A 258 -3.91 -7.99 6.24
N ALA A 259 -3.75 -6.73 6.65
CA ALA A 259 -4.87 -5.85 6.93
C ALA A 259 -5.71 -5.59 5.66
N SER A 260 -5.07 -5.25 4.54
CA SER A 260 -5.74 -5.04 3.25
C SER A 260 -6.50 -6.29 2.78
N ARG A 261 -5.92 -7.50 2.90
CA ARG A 261 -6.61 -8.75 2.55
C ARG A 261 -7.89 -8.96 3.36
N ARG A 262 -7.85 -8.71 4.68
CA ARG A 262 -9.04 -8.82 5.55
C ARG A 262 -10.13 -7.84 5.12
N ILE A 263 -9.73 -6.64 4.72
CA ILE A 263 -10.66 -5.60 4.26
C ILE A 263 -11.27 -5.97 2.91
N SER A 264 -10.46 -6.48 1.98
CA SER A 264 -10.96 -6.97 0.68
C SER A 264 -11.97 -8.12 0.85
N GLN A 265 -11.77 -9.00 1.83
CA GLN A 265 -12.73 -10.06 2.16
C GLN A 265 -14.08 -9.51 2.66
N LEU A 266 -14.09 -8.35 3.32
CA LEU A 266 -15.30 -7.69 3.79
C LEU A 266 -15.98 -6.81 2.73
N ALA A 267 -15.29 -6.46 1.65
CA ALA A 267 -15.82 -5.57 0.62
C ALA A 267 -17.10 -6.12 -0.05
N TYR A 268 -17.10 -7.41 -0.39
CA TYR A 268 -18.26 -8.07 -1.01
C TYR A 268 -19.51 -8.08 -0.11
N PRO A 269 -19.48 -8.66 1.11
CA PRO A 269 -20.66 -8.67 1.98
C PRO A 269 -21.13 -7.26 2.34
N MET A 270 -20.22 -6.30 2.49
CA MET A 270 -20.55 -4.90 2.75
C MET A 270 -21.27 -4.25 1.56
N THR A 271 -20.87 -4.57 0.32
CA THR A 271 -21.54 -4.08 -0.89
C THR A 271 -22.95 -4.64 -1.02
N VAL A 272 -23.13 -5.95 -0.79
CA VAL A 272 -24.46 -6.59 -0.77
C VAL A 272 -25.34 -5.98 0.32
N PHE A 273 -24.79 -5.76 1.51
CA PHE A 273 -25.50 -5.09 2.60
C PHE A 273 -25.91 -3.67 2.22
N GLY A 274 -25.00 -2.90 1.60
CA GLY A 274 -25.29 -1.57 1.08
C GLY A 274 -26.41 -1.56 0.03
N MET A 275 -26.46 -2.54 -0.87
CA MET A 275 -27.55 -2.70 -1.84
C MET A 275 -28.89 -2.92 -1.15
N VAL A 276 -28.96 -3.88 -0.22
CA VAL A 276 -30.19 -4.18 0.54
C VAL A 276 -30.66 -2.96 1.33
N LEU A 277 -29.74 -2.28 2.02
CA LEU A 277 -30.04 -1.08 2.79
C LEU A 277 -30.53 0.06 1.90
N THR A 278 -29.94 0.25 0.72
CA THR A 278 -30.37 1.27 -0.26
C THR A 278 -31.80 1.01 -0.74
N VAL A 279 -32.13 -0.24 -1.10
CA VAL A 279 -33.50 -0.60 -1.54
C VAL A 279 -34.51 -0.40 -0.41
N PHE A 280 -34.16 -0.81 0.81
CA PHE A 280 -35.02 -0.62 1.98
C PHE A 280 -35.26 0.87 2.28
N SER A 281 -34.20 1.68 2.29
CA SER A 281 -34.28 3.12 2.51
C SER A 281 -35.12 3.82 1.44
N LEU A 282 -34.95 3.44 0.17
CA LEU A 282 -35.76 3.99 -0.92
C LEU A 282 -37.25 3.63 -0.76
N GLY A 283 -37.57 2.38 -0.42
CA GLY A 283 -38.94 1.95 -0.13
C GLY A 283 -39.57 2.75 1.02
N HIS A 284 -38.81 2.94 2.11
CA HIS A 284 -39.23 3.76 3.24
C HIS A 284 -39.47 5.22 2.83
N LEU A 285 -38.57 5.83 2.06
CA LEU A 285 -38.70 7.21 1.59
C LEU A 285 -39.94 7.44 0.72
N LEU A 286 -40.27 6.48 -0.16
CA LEU A 286 -41.45 6.54 -1.03
C LEU A 286 -42.75 6.39 -0.22
N GLN A 287 -42.77 5.53 0.80
CA GLN A 287 -43.92 5.35 1.67
C GLN A 287 -44.12 6.53 2.63
N ALA A 288 -43.03 7.16 3.08
CA ALA A 288 -42.99 8.20 4.09
C ALA A 288 -42.88 9.63 3.52
N ALA A 289 -43.21 9.83 2.24
CA ALA A 289 -43.08 11.14 1.60
C ALA A 289 -43.86 12.22 2.40
N PRO A 290 -43.23 13.34 2.76
CA PRO A 290 -43.87 14.38 3.56
C PRO A 290 -45.04 14.98 2.78
N ARG A 291 -46.26 14.79 3.28
CA ARG A 291 -47.48 15.40 2.73
C ARG A 291 -47.75 16.72 3.45
N ILE A 292 -48.32 17.68 2.73
CA ILE A 292 -48.80 18.94 3.32
C ILE A 292 -50.12 18.60 4.01
N GLU A 293 -50.04 18.25 5.30
CA GLU A 293 -51.20 17.98 6.15
C GLU A 293 -51.54 19.21 6.99
N THR A 294 -52.82 19.38 7.32
CA THR A 294 -53.25 20.40 8.28
C THR A 294 -52.76 20.05 9.69
N GLU A 295 -52.60 21.04 10.58
CA GLU A 295 -52.14 20.77 11.96
C GLU A 295 -53.03 19.77 12.71
N GLU A 296 -54.34 19.76 12.43
CA GLU A 296 -55.29 18.83 13.05
C GLU A 296 -55.01 17.37 12.65
N GLN A 297 -54.77 17.13 11.36
CA GLN A 297 -54.41 15.81 10.83
C GLN A 297 -53.06 15.33 11.37
N TRP A 298 -52.10 16.25 11.51
CA TRP A 298 -50.80 15.96 12.12
C TRP A 298 -50.94 15.50 13.57
N ARG A 299 -51.70 16.23 14.38
CA ARG A 299 -51.93 15.89 15.80
C ARG A 299 -52.67 14.56 15.96
N ALA A 300 -53.63 14.26 15.07
CA ALA A 300 -54.35 12.99 15.08
C ALA A 300 -53.46 11.79 14.78
N ASN A 301 -52.42 11.96 13.95
CA ASN A 301 -51.52 10.89 13.50
C ASN A 301 -50.11 10.95 14.11
N LEU A 302 -49.92 11.66 15.22
CA LEU A 302 -48.62 11.97 15.79
C LEU A 302 -47.76 10.71 16.04
N ASP A 303 -48.36 9.63 16.55
CA ASP A 303 -47.64 8.38 16.85
C ASP A 303 -47.10 7.68 15.60
N GLN A 304 -47.89 7.70 14.51
CA GLN A 304 -47.46 7.16 13.22
C GLN A 304 -46.27 7.96 12.68
N TRP A 305 -46.36 9.30 12.75
CA TRP A 305 -45.28 10.18 12.28
C TRP A 305 -44.01 10.08 13.12
N LYS A 306 -44.15 9.92 14.44
CA LYS A 306 -43.02 9.63 15.36
C LYS A 306 -42.31 8.33 14.97
N ARG A 307 -43.06 7.27 14.66
CA ARG A 307 -42.48 5.99 14.21
C ARG A 307 -41.75 6.12 12.88
N VAL A 308 -42.38 6.76 11.90
CA VAL A 308 -41.80 6.98 10.56
C VAL A 308 -40.49 7.78 10.66
N THR A 309 -40.51 8.88 11.42
CA THR A 309 -39.34 9.74 11.66
C THR A 309 -38.22 8.97 12.37
N THR A 310 -38.56 8.15 13.36
CA THR A 310 -37.57 7.31 14.07
C THR A 310 -36.90 6.32 13.12
N ILE A 311 -37.66 5.66 12.23
CA ILE A 311 -37.10 4.74 11.23
C ILE A 311 -36.17 5.51 10.27
N SER A 312 -36.57 6.70 9.80
CA SER A 312 -35.71 7.54 8.94
C SER A 312 -34.39 7.89 9.62
N ILE A 313 -34.41 8.23 10.92
CA ILE A 313 -33.20 8.56 11.67
C ILE A 313 -32.29 7.33 11.82
N VAL A 314 -32.86 6.16 12.13
CA VAL A 314 -32.10 4.91 12.20
C VAL A 314 -31.43 4.61 10.86
N LEU A 315 -32.16 4.74 9.75
CA LEU A 315 -31.60 4.53 8.42
C LEU A 315 -30.50 5.54 8.07
N PHE A 316 -30.69 6.82 8.43
CA PHE A 316 -29.67 7.85 8.30
C PHE A 316 -28.38 7.47 9.03
N VAL A 317 -28.47 7.08 10.32
CA VAL A 317 -27.30 6.70 11.11
C VAL A 317 -26.61 5.46 10.54
N THR A 318 -27.37 4.41 10.20
CA THR A 318 -26.83 3.17 9.64
C THR A 318 -26.15 3.39 8.29
N MET A 319 -26.77 4.14 7.36
CA MET A 319 -26.15 4.46 6.06
C MET A 319 -24.93 5.35 6.21
N SER A 320 -24.94 6.28 7.17
CA SER A 320 -23.79 7.14 7.46
C SER A 320 -22.60 6.35 8.05
N ALA A 321 -22.88 5.35 8.89
CA ALA A 321 -21.86 4.41 9.39
C ALA A 321 -21.26 3.54 8.28
N LEU A 322 -22.09 3.10 7.33
CA LEU A 322 -21.63 2.36 6.16
C LEU A 322 -20.74 3.22 5.25
N ASP A 323 -21.14 4.48 5.01
CA ASP A 323 -20.35 5.46 4.27
C ASP A 323 -19.00 5.77 4.95
N LEU A 324 -18.97 5.87 6.28
CA LEU A 324 -17.72 5.96 7.04
C LEU A 324 -16.84 4.72 6.83
N THR A 325 -17.43 3.53 6.82
CA THR A 325 -16.68 2.28 6.62
C THR A 325 -16.02 2.24 5.24
N TRP A 326 -16.73 2.64 4.18
CA TRP A 326 -16.14 2.76 2.84
C TRP A 326 -15.07 3.85 2.75
N THR A 327 -15.28 4.99 3.41
CA THR A 327 -14.27 6.06 3.49
C THR A 327 -12.98 5.53 4.12
N LEU A 328 -13.09 4.76 5.21
CA LEU A 328 -11.95 4.13 5.87
C LEU A 328 -11.23 3.13 4.96
N MET A 329 -11.98 2.26 4.28
CA MET A 329 -11.39 1.30 3.34
C MET A 329 -10.65 2.00 2.21
N ALA A 330 -11.22 3.07 1.66
CA ALA A 330 -10.59 3.84 0.59
C ALA A 330 -9.33 4.60 1.06
N SER A 331 -9.34 5.14 2.29
CA SER A 331 -8.18 5.80 2.87
C SER A 331 -6.98 4.86 3.03
N GLN A 332 -7.22 3.61 3.44
CA GLN A 332 -6.15 2.62 3.62
C GLN A 332 -5.54 2.12 2.31
N ALA A 333 -6.27 2.23 1.20
CA ALA A 333 -5.73 1.93 -0.12
C ALA A 333 -4.74 3.01 -0.62
N ASN A 334 -4.58 4.12 0.11
CA ASN A 334 -3.78 5.29 -0.29
C ASN A 334 -4.15 5.81 -1.70
N GLN A 335 -5.41 5.61 -2.11
CA GLN A 335 -5.92 5.93 -3.45
C GLN A 335 -6.65 7.27 -3.53
N MET A 336 -6.70 8.04 -2.44
CA MET A 336 -7.43 9.31 -2.39
C MET A 336 -6.46 10.48 -2.40
N GLN A 337 -6.32 11.13 -3.56
CA GLN A 337 -5.87 12.53 -3.60
C GLN A 337 -7.09 13.41 -3.30
N GLU A 338 -7.14 13.98 -2.09
CA GLU A 338 -8.19 14.92 -1.69
C GLU A 338 -8.02 16.25 -2.41
N LEU A 339 -9.09 16.71 -3.08
CA LEU A 339 -9.12 18.02 -3.74
C LEU A 339 -9.56 19.14 -2.78
N ASN A 340 -10.06 18.80 -1.60
CA ASN A 340 -10.55 19.77 -0.62
C ASN A 340 -9.43 20.16 0.36
N PRO A 341 -9.03 21.45 0.42
CA PRO A 341 -7.94 21.89 1.30
C PRO A 341 -8.23 21.69 2.79
N ILE A 342 -9.50 21.68 3.20
CA ILE A 342 -9.89 21.40 4.60
C ILE A 342 -9.75 19.91 4.90
N ALA A 343 -10.10 19.04 3.96
CA ALA A 343 -9.94 17.60 4.13
C ALA A 343 -8.45 17.20 4.15
N ASN A 344 -7.61 17.93 3.42
CA ASN A 344 -6.17 17.72 3.41
C ASN A 344 -5.53 17.88 4.81
N LEU A 345 -6.09 18.76 5.66
CA LEU A 345 -5.64 18.90 7.06
C LEU A 345 -5.88 17.65 7.90
N PHE A 346 -6.81 16.78 7.49
CA PHE A 346 -7.14 15.55 8.18
C PHE A 346 -6.54 14.31 7.50
N ILE A 347 -5.82 14.47 6.38
CA ILE A 347 -5.33 13.35 5.59
C ILE A 347 -4.26 12.54 6.34
N ASP A 348 -3.47 13.24 7.16
CA ASP A 348 -2.41 12.63 7.97
C ASP A 348 -2.96 11.79 9.14
N SER A 349 -4.26 11.94 9.46
CA SER A 349 -4.89 11.23 10.57
C SER A 349 -6.27 10.68 10.20
N PRO A 350 -6.36 9.43 9.68
CA PRO A 350 -7.66 8.79 9.41
C PRO A 350 -8.56 8.74 10.66
N ALA A 351 -7.96 8.70 11.85
CA ALA A 351 -8.68 8.79 13.12
C ALA A 351 -9.46 10.12 13.28
N ALA A 352 -8.90 11.26 12.85
CA ALA A 352 -9.58 12.54 12.97
C ALA A 352 -10.80 12.62 12.06
N LEU A 353 -10.72 12.06 10.84
CA LEU A 353 -11.87 11.94 9.94
C LEU A 353 -12.99 11.09 10.54
N VAL A 354 -12.63 9.96 11.16
CA VAL A 354 -13.57 9.09 11.87
C VAL A 354 -14.27 9.83 12.99
N VAL A 355 -13.50 10.49 13.87
CA VAL A 355 -14.03 11.22 15.02
C VAL A 355 -14.95 12.36 14.57
N PHE A 356 -14.53 13.12 13.57
CA PHE A 356 -15.33 14.22 13.02
C PHE A 356 -16.68 13.71 12.48
N LYS A 357 -16.66 12.68 11.63
CA LYS A 357 -17.87 12.13 11.01
C LYS A 357 -18.79 11.48 12.03
N LEU A 358 -18.25 10.71 12.98
CA LEU A 358 -19.03 10.15 14.08
C LEU A 358 -19.69 11.23 14.92
N THR A 359 -18.94 12.27 15.30
CA THR A 359 -19.46 13.37 16.11
C THR A 359 -20.58 14.12 15.37
N ALA A 360 -20.36 14.46 14.10
CA ALA A 360 -21.35 15.12 13.26
C ALA A 360 -22.63 14.28 13.09
N THR A 361 -22.49 12.97 12.83
CA THR A 361 -23.64 12.06 12.67
C THR A 361 -24.40 11.87 13.99
N LEU A 362 -23.70 11.71 15.12
CA LEU A 362 -24.34 11.54 16.43
C LEU A 362 -25.05 12.81 16.89
N ILE A 363 -24.44 13.98 16.73
CA ILE A 363 -25.08 15.27 17.05
C ILE A 363 -26.31 15.47 16.17
N SER A 364 -26.18 15.25 14.86
CA SER A 364 -27.31 15.41 13.91
C SER A 364 -28.45 14.44 14.23
N GLY A 365 -28.14 13.16 14.47
CA GLY A 365 -29.12 12.16 14.86
C GLY A 365 -29.78 12.48 16.20
N GLY A 366 -29.01 12.93 17.19
CA GLY A 366 -29.50 13.33 18.51
C GLY A 366 -30.46 14.53 18.45
N ILE A 367 -30.11 15.56 17.67
CA ILE A 367 -30.99 16.73 17.45
C ILE A 367 -32.29 16.29 16.77
N LEU A 368 -32.22 15.45 15.73
CA LEU A 368 -33.42 14.95 15.05
C LEU A 368 -34.30 14.08 15.95
N LEU A 369 -33.70 13.28 16.83
CA LEU A 369 -34.44 12.48 17.82
C LEU A 369 -35.11 13.35 18.87
N SER A 370 -34.44 14.40 19.34
CA SER A 370 -34.99 15.35 20.31
C SER A 370 -36.16 16.13 19.70
N LEU A 371 -36.05 16.53 18.43
CA LEU A 371 -37.06 17.34 17.73
C LEU A 371 -38.12 16.51 16.97
N ARG A 372 -38.16 15.18 17.15
CA ARG A 372 -39.00 14.27 16.36
C ARG A 372 -40.50 14.53 16.43
N GLU A 373 -40.96 15.35 17.37
CA GLU A 373 -42.37 15.75 17.51
C GLU A 373 -42.78 16.87 16.54
N HIS A 374 -41.80 17.56 15.95
CA HIS A 374 -42.03 18.67 15.04
C HIS A 374 -42.07 18.21 13.57
N ALA A 375 -43.07 18.69 12.81
CA ALA A 375 -43.20 18.40 11.37
C ALA A 375 -41.98 18.86 10.54
N ARG A 376 -41.23 19.87 11.01
CA ARG A 376 -39.97 20.30 10.38
C ARG A 376 -38.89 19.23 10.50
N ALA A 377 -38.77 18.58 11.66
CA ALA A 377 -37.77 17.54 11.88
C ALA A 377 -38.00 16.33 10.99
N GLN A 378 -39.26 15.95 10.73
CA GLN A 378 -39.57 14.88 9.77
C GLN A 378 -39.08 15.22 8.37
N ARG A 379 -39.31 16.44 7.87
CA ARG A 379 -38.83 16.85 6.54
C ARG A 379 -37.31 16.79 6.47
N VAL A 380 -36.61 17.28 7.49
CA VAL A 380 -35.15 17.23 7.55
C VAL A 380 -34.66 15.78 7.61
N ALA A 381 -35.25 14.92 8.43
CA ALA A 381 -34.89 13.51 8.52
C ALA A 381 -35.15 12.77 7.21
N TRP A 382 -36.23 13.10 6.49
CA TRP A 382 -36.52 12.55 5.17
C TRP A 382 -35.46 12.96 4.14
N TRP A 383 -35.11 14.25 4.08
CA TRP A 383 -34.05 14.75 3.19
C TRP A 383 -32.67 14.17 3.54
N ALA A 384 -32.33 14.07 4.82
CA ALA A 384 -31.08 13.48 5.26
C ALA A 384 -31.00 11.99 4.85
N CYS A 385 -32.07 11.23 5.04
CA CYS A 385 -32.16 9.84 4.62
C CYS A 385 -32.04 9.71 3.09
N LEU A 386 -32.66 10.61 2.31
CA LEU A 386 -32.53 10.63 0.85
C LEU A 386 -31.08 10.88 0.41
N LEU A 387 -30.41 11.88 0.98
CA LEU A 387 -29.02 12.21 0.68
C LEU A 387 -28.08 11.03 0.98
N CYS A 388 -28.23 10.41 2.16
CA CYS A 388 -27.47 9.22 2.51
C CYS A 388 -27.73 8.06 1.54
N THR A 389 -28.98 7.84 1.12
CA THR A 389 -29.32 6.80 0.13
C THR A 389 -28.61 7.05 -1.21
N MET A 390 -28.58 8.30 -1.69
CA MET A 390 -27.87 8.65 -2.92
C MET A 390 -26.35 8.44 -2.81
N LEU A 391 -25.75 8.80 -1.67
CA LEU A 391 -24.33 8.58 -1.41
C LEU A 391 -24.00 7.09 -1.33
N THR A 392 -24.81 6.29 -0.62
CA THR A 392 -24.65 4.84 -0.53
C THR A 392 -24.75 4.19 -1.91
N MET A 393 -25.72 4.61 -2.73
CA MET A 393 -25.85 4.12 -4.11
C MET A 393 -24.60 4.43 -4.94
N ARG A 394 -24.04 5.65 -4.83
CA ARG A 394 -22.79 6.02 -5.51
C ARG A 394 -21.65 5.09 -5.13
N TRP A 395 -21.48 4.80 -3.85
CA TRP A 395 -20.44 3.89 -3.36
C TRP A 395 -20.63 2.46 -3.82
N VAL A 396 -21.86 1.96 -3.82
CA VAL A 396 -22.17 0.61 -4.33
C VAL A 396 -21.79 0.48 -5.80
N VAL A 397 -22.13 1.49 -6.62
CA VAL A 397 -21.75 1.51 -8.04
C VAL A 397 -20.23 1.56 -8.19
N PHE A 398 -19.54 2.43 -7.45
CA PHE A 398 -18.08 2.51 -7.48
C PHE A 398 -17.45 1.15 -7.14
N ASN A 399 -17.83 0.53 -6.01
CA ASN A 399 -17.28 -0.77 -5.61
C ASN A 399 -17.58 -1.87 -6.64
N SER A 400 -18.74 -1.85 -7.29
CA SER A 400 -19.08 -2.83 -8.32
C SER A 400 -18.16 -2.77 -9.55
N MET A 401 -17.54 -1.61 -9.83
CA MET A 401 -16.59 -1.45 -10.93
C MET A 401 -15.20 -2.03 -10.62
N PHE A 402 -14.83 -2.20 -9.35
CA PHE A 402 -13.50 -2.69 -8.95
C PHE A 402 -13.48 -4.16 -8.53
N VAL A 403 -14.65 -4.80 -8.41
CA VAL A 403 -14.77 -6.22 -7.99
C VAL A 403 -14.74 -7.19 -9.19
N SER A 404 -14.74 -6.68 -10.43
CA SER A 404 -14.58 -7.45 -11.67
C SER A 404 -13.12 -7.69 -12.04
#